data_AF-A0A3E2TGC8-F1
#
_entry.id   AF-A0A3E2TGC8-F1
#
_cell.length_a   1.000
_cell.length_b   1.000
_cell.length_c   1.000
_cell.angle_alpha   90.00
_cell.angle_beta   90.00
_cell.angle_gamma   90.00
#
_symmetry.space_group_name_H-M   'P 1'
#
loop_
_entity.id
_entity.type
_entity.pdbx_description
1 polymer ?
#
loop_
_entity_poly.entity_id
_entity_poly.type
_entity_poly.pdbx_seq_one_letter_code
_entity_poly.pdbx_strand_id
1 'polypeptide(L)' 'MAAAVVTKDTLIGDLLRIDANVAPILLGIGMHCLGCPSSQGETIEEAAFVHGINPQELVDKINEFLAANN' A
#
# COMPACT_ATOMS: atom_id res chain seq x y z
N MET A 1 0.93 20.84 4.43
CA MET A 1 0.19 19.85 3.62
C MET A 1 -0.16 18.71 4.56
N ALA A 2 -1.45 18.37 4.68
CA ALA A 2 -1.81 17.19 5.48
C ALA A 2 -1.25 15.96 4.75
N ALA A 3 -0.48 15.12 5.44
CA ALA A 3 -0.09 13.82 4.92
C ALA A 3 -1.37 13.09 4.47
N ALA A 4 -1.39 12.58 3.24
CA ALA A 4 -2.53 11.81 2.76
C ALA A 4 -2.61 10.54 3.61
N VAL A 5 -3.57 10.51 4.54
CA VAL A 5 -3.83 9.32 5.36
C VAL A 5 -4.51 8.31 4.44
N VAL A 6 -3.82 7.20 4.18
CA VAL A 6 -4.40 6.08 3.44
C VAL A 6 -5.15 5.16 4.37
N THR A 7 -6.17 4.48 3.84
CA THR A 7 -7.03 3.55 4.55
C THR A 7 -6.96 2.16 3.92
N LYS A 8 -7.54 1.17 4.59
CA LYS A 8 -7.69 -0.21 4.08
C LYS A 8 -8.32 -0.30 2.69
N ASP A 9 -9.26 0.61 2.41
CA ASP A 9 -10.00 0.68 1.14
C ASP A 9 -9.22 1.40 0.03
N THR A 10 -8.03 1.93 0.33
CA THR A 10 -7.21 2.59 -0.67
C THR A 10 -6.73 1.55 -1.68
N LEU A 11 -6.89 1.84 -2.97
CA LEU A 11 -6.39 0.98 -4.03
C LEU A 11 -4.87 1.07 -4.09
N ILE A 12 -4.21 -0.06 -4.36
CA ILE A 12 -2.76 -0.12 -4.54
C ILE A 12 -2.30 0.83 -5.66
N GLY A 13 -3.04 0.91 -6.76
CA GLY A 13 -2.75 1.83 -7.85
C GLY A 13 -2.81 3.30 -7.43
N ASP A 14 -3.76 3.67 -6.57
CA ASP A 14 -3.88 5.04 -6.06
C ASP A 14 -2.81 5.36 -5.01
N LEU A 15 -2.48 4.39 -4.15
CA LEU A 15 -1.36 4.48 -3.23
C LEU A 15 -0.04 4.78 -3.96
N LEU A 16 0.25 4.09 -5.07
CA LEU A 16 1.46 4.33 -5.87
C LEU A 16 1.46 5.68 -6.59
N ARG A 17 0.28 6.24 -6.87
CA ARG A 17 0.15 7.61 -7.42
C ARG A 17 0.36 8.67 -6.36
N ILE A 18 0.01 8.39 -5.10
CA ILE A 18 0.29 9.25 -3.95
C ILE A 18 1.81 9.29 -3.72
N ASP A 19 2.44 8.13 -3.61
CA ASP A 19 3.90 8.03 -3.48
C ASP A 19 4.39 6.68 -4.03
N ALA A 20 5.19 6.72 -5.10
CA ALA A 20 5.78 5.52 -5.68
C ALA A 20 6.84 4.86 -4.75
N ASN A 21 7.37 5.59 -3.77
CA ASN A 21 8.38 5.08 -2.83
C ASN A 21 7.81 4.06 -1.83
N VAL A 22 6.48 3.86 -1.78
CA VAL A 22 5.85 2.79 -1.01
C VAL A 22 5.96 1.42 -1.69
N ALA A 23 6.35 1.37 -2.97
CA ALA A 23 6.49 0.13 -3.73
C ALA A 23 7.37 -0.93 -3.05
N PRO A 24 8.53 -0.61 -2.44
CA PRO A 24 9.34 -1.59 -1.71
C PRO A 24 8.62 -2.22 -0.51
N ILE A 25 7.71 -1.50 0.16
CA ILE A 25 6.91 -2.05 1.26
C ILE A 25 5.98 -3.13 0.70
N LEU A 26 5.31 -2.85 -0.41
CA LEU A 26 4.40 -3.80 -1.08
C LEU A 26 5.16 -4.99 -1.68
N LEU A 27 6.32 -4.77 -2.30
CA LEU A 27 7.17 -5.85 -2.79
C LEU A 27 7.65 -6.77 -1.65
N GLY A 28 7.97 -6.18 -0.49
CA GLY A 28 8.39 -6.93 0.70
C GLY A 28 7.33 -7.88 1.27
N ILE A 29 6.04 -7.62 0.99
CA ILE A 29 4.94 -8.51 1.40
C ILE A 29 4.61 -9.58 0.36
N GLY A 30 5.32 -9.59 -0.78
CA GLY A 30 5.14 -10.59 -1.83
C GLY A 30 4.41 -10.09 -3.07
N MET A 31 4.05 -8.79 -3.14
CA MET A 31 3.40 -8.18 -4.32
C MET A 31 4.37 -7.95 -5.48
N HIS A 32 5.11 -8.97 -5.91
CA HIS A 32 6.09 -8.89 -7.01
C HIS A 32 5.46 -8.49 -8.34
N CYS A 33 4.15 -8.72 -8.50
CA CYS A 33 3.37 -8.33 -9.66
C CYS A 33 2.76 -6.93 -9.55
N LEU A 34 3.34 -6.02 -8.74
CA LEU A 34 2.83 -4.66 -8.49
C LEU A 34 2.50 -3.86 -9.76
N GLY A 35 3.19 -4.11 -10.88
CA GLY A 35 2.93 -3.49 -12.17
C GLY A 35 1.73 -4.06 -12.95
N CYS A 36 1.15 -5.17 -12.49
CA CYS A 36 0.00 -5.80 -13.12
C CYS A 36 -1.28 -4.97 -12.84
N PRO A 37 -2.14 -4.74 -13.86
CA PRO A 37 -3.40 -4.04 -13.65
C PRO A 37 -4.32 -4.73 -12.63
N SER A 38 -4.24 -6.06 -12.47
CA SER A 38 -4.96 -6.77 -11.43
C SER A 38 -4.52 -6.34 -10.03
N SER A 39 -3.21 -6.32 -9.77
CA SER A 39 -2.68 -5.96 -8.44
C SER A 39 -2.86 -4.49 -8.08
N GLN A 40 -2.93 -3.61 -9.08
CA GLN A 40 -3.23 -2.20 -8.84
C GLN A 40 -4.71 -1.94 -8.56
N GLY A 41 -5.60 -2.86 -8.98
CA GLY A 41 -7.02 -2.82 -8.70
C GLY A 41 -7.43 -3.44 -7.36
N GLU A 42 -6.49 -4.07 -6.64
CA GLU A 42 -6.72 -4.59 -5.29
C GLU A 42 -6.67 -3.45 -4.25
N THR A 43 -7.47 -3.57 -3.19
CA THR A 43 -7.34 -2.72 -2.00
C THR A 43 -6.13 -3.14 -1.15
N ILE A 44 -5.63 -2.24 -0.31
CA ILE A 44 -4.59 -2.57 0.67
C ILE A 44 -5.04 -3.74 1.56
N GLU A 45 -6.32 -3.79 1.93
CA GLU A 45 -6.88 -4.87 2.72
C GLU A 45 -6.86 -6.22 2.00
N GLU A 46 -7.33 -6.30 0.77
CA GLU A 46 -7.30 -7.54 -0.02
C GLU A 46 -5.86 -8.03 -0.22
N ALA A 47 -4.94 -7.12 -0.58
CA ALA A 47 -3.53 -7.45 -0.73
C ALA A 47 -2.95 -7.99 0.59
N ALA A 48 -3.24 -7.36 1.73
CA ALA A 48 -2.81 -7.86 3.03
C ALA A 48 -3.36 -9.26 3.32
N PHE A 49 -4.66 -9.49 3.08
CA PHE A 49 -5.29 -10.79 3.32
C PHE A 49 -4.72 -11.91 2.44
N VAL A 50 -4.56 -11.67 1.14
CA VAL A 50 -3.99 -12.65 0.19
C VAL A 50 -2.56 -13.03 0.56
N HIS A 51 -1.80 -12.08 1.10
CA HIS A 51 -0.41 -12.27 1.52
C HIS A 51 -0.25 -12.62 3.01
N GLY A 52 -1.35 -12.85 3.75
CA GLY A 52 -1.32 -13.35 5.13
C GLY A 52 -0.84 -12.31 6.16
N ILE A 53 -1.07 -11.04 5.90
CA ILE A 53 -0.64 -9.90 6.73
C ILE A 53 -1.88 -9.25 7.33
N ASN A 54 -1.74 -8.69 8.53
CA ASN A 54 -2.81 -7.90 9.12
C ASN A 54 -3.03 -6.61 8.29
N PRO A 55 -4.25 -6.36 7.78
CA PRO A 55 -4.55 -5.15 7.01
C PRO A 55 -4.26 -3.85 7.76
N GLN A 56 -4.49 -3.82 9.07
CA GLN A 56 -4.23 -2.64 9.89
C GLN A 56 -2.72 -2.38 10.00
N GLU A 57 -1.92 -3.41 10.26
CA GLU A 57 -0.47 -3.27 10.34
C GLU A 57 0.13 -2.75 9.03
N LEU A 58 -0.37 -3.21 7.87
CA LEU A 58 0.09 -2.73 6.57
C LEU A 58 -0.24 -1.25 6.36
N VAL A 59 -1.49 -0.84 6.67
CA VAL A 59 -1.93 0.56 6.57
C VAL A 59 -1.11 1.47 7.48
N ASP A 60 -0.86 1.06 8.73
CA ASP A 60 -0.09 1.83 9.69
C ASP A 60 1.35 2.01 9.19
N LYS A 61 1.98 0.95 8.67
CA LYS A 61 3.33 0.99 8.10
C LYS A 61 3.44 1.92 6.90
N ILE A 62 2.42 1.94 6.04
CA ILE A 62 2.37 2.82 4.87
C ILE A 62 2.19 4.28 5.33
N ASN A 63 1.28 4.54 6.25
CA ASN A 63 1.05 5.88 6.78
C ASN A 63 2.28 6.44 7.51
N GLU A 64 2.97 5.62 8.31
CA GLU A 64 4.24 5.99 8.95
C GLU A 64 5.31 6.35 7.92
N PHE A 65 5.43 5.55 6.86
CA PHE A 65 6.35 5.82 5.76
C PHE A 65 6.01 7.12 5.03
N LEU A 66 4.74 7.35 4.70
CA LEU A 66 4.27 8.58 4.05
C LEU A 66 4.49 9.81 4.94
N ALA A 67 4.31 9.68 6.25
CA ALA A 67 4.56 10.77 7.19
C ALA A 67 6.05 11.10 7.35
N ALA A 68 6.93 10.09 7.24
CA ALA A 68 8.38 10.26 7.37
C ALA A 68 9.06 10.84 6.10
N ASN A 69 8.43 10.69 4.93
CA ASN A 69 8.97 11.15 3.65
C ASN A 69 8.32 12.44 3.12
N ASN A 70 7.66 13.22 4.00
CA ASN A 70 6.91 14.45 3.68
C ASN A 70 7.58 15.71 4.22
#